data_AF-A0A4S8KJJ4-F1
#
_entry.id   AF-A0A4S8KJJ4-F1
#
_cell.length_a   1.000
_cell.length_b   1.000
_cell.length_c   1.000
_cell.angle_alpha   90.00
_cell.angle_beta   90.00
_cell.angle_gamma   90.00
#
_symmetry.space_group_name_H-M   'P 1'
#
loop_
_entity.id
_entity.type
_entity.pdbx_description
1 polymer ?
#
loop_
_entity_poly.entity_id
_entity_poly.type
_entity_poly.pdbx_seq_one_letter_code
_entity_poly.pdbx_strand_id
1 'polypeptide(L)'
;IGDPLWGHDSRVNSVAFSTDGTRIVSGSDDKTIRLWDTATGVQVGDPLQGHDDYVKSVAFSADGTRIVSGSDDRTIRLWHAA
;
A
#
# COMPACT_ATOMS: atom_id res chain seq x y z
N ILE A 1 -9.95 19.03 -4.05
CA ILE A 1 -10.34 17.60 -4.04
C ILE A 1 -9.68 16.99 -5.25
N GLY A 2 -8.89 15.93 -5.08
CA GLY A 2 -8.14 15.28 -6.18
C GLY A 2 -8.93 14.15 -6.86
N ASP A 3 -8.42 13.67 -7.99
CA ASP A 3 -9.01 12.56 -8.73
C ASP A 3 -8.84 11.22 -7.98
N PRO A 4 -9.74 10.23 -8.17
CA PRO A 4 -9.56 8.90 -7.60
C PRO A 4 -8.29 8.21 -8.11
N LEU A 5 -7.61 7.49 -7.22
CA LEU A 5 -6.44 6.68 -7.57
C LEU A 5 -6.92 5.30 -8.04
N TRP A 6 -6.70 5.00 -9.32
CA TRP A 6 -7.10 3.73 -9.94
C TRP A 6 -5.91 2.77 -10.02
N GLY A 7 -6.15 1.50 -9.70
CA GLY A 7 -5.16 0.45 -9.91
C GLY A 7 -5.50 -0.88 -9.27
N HIS A 8 -6.10 -0.88 -8.07
CA HIS A 8 -6.54 -2.12 -7.44
C HIS A 8 -7.72 -2.75 -8.22
N ASP A 9 -7.70 -4.07 -8.35
CA ASP A 9 -8.72 -4.85 -9.09
C ASP A 9 -9.83 -5.39 -8.17
N SER A 10 -9.75 -5.09 -6.88
CA SER A 10 -10.71 -5.48 -5.86
C SER A 10 -10.77 -4.44 -4.73
N ARG A 11 -11.55 -4.73 -3.68
CA ARG A 11 -11.81 -3.82 -2.56
C ARG A 11 -10.51 -3.38 -1.88
N VAL A 12 -10.32 -2.06 -1.79
CA VAL A 12 -9.29 -1.45 -0.94
C VAL A 12 -9.73 -1.54 0.52
N ASN A 13 -8.92 -2.17 1.37
CA ASN A 13 -9.22 -2.38 2.79
C ASN A 13 -8.59 -1.33 3.70
N SER A 14 -7.39 -0.87 3.35
CA SER A 14 -6.55 -0.03 4.22
C SER A 14 -5.73 0.93 3.39
N VAL A 15 -5.52 2.14 3.92
CA VAL A 15 -4.63 3.16 3.38
C VAL A 15 -3.85 3.84 4.51
N ALA A 16 -2.63 4.29 4.23
CA ALA A 16 -1.83 5.08 5.16
C ALA A 16 -0.94 6.07 4.42
N PHE A 17 -0.71 7.25 5.00
CA PHE A 17 0.29 8.21 4.52
C PHE A 17 1.68 7.85 5.05
N SER A 18 2.71 8.16 4.27
CA SER A 18 4.08 8.27 4.77
C SER A 18 4.20 9.45 5.74
N THR A 19 5.18 9.42 6.64
CA THR A 19 5.38 10.46 7.65
C THR A 19 5.63 11.85 7.04
N ASP A 20 6.33 11.91 5.91
CA ASP A 20 6.58 13.15 5.17
C ASP A 20 5.38 13.58 4.29
N GLY A 21 4.32 12.77 4.25
CA GLY A 21 3.11 13.01 3.46
C GLY A 21 3.31 12.93 1.95
N THR A 22 4.49 12.53 1.46
CA THR A 22 4.77 12.49 0.02
C THR A 22 4.20 11.26 -0.66
N ARG A 23 3.97 10.17 0.09
CA ARG A 23 3.45 8.91 -0.42
C ARG A 23 2.22 8.41 0.33
N ILE A 24 1.40 7.62 -0.36
CA ILE A 24 0.33 6.81 0.23
C ILE A 24 0.62 5.35 -0.05
N VAL A 25 0.32 4.47 0.91
CA VAL A 25 0.29 3.02 0.71
C VAL A 25 -1.14 2.52 0.86
N SER A 26 -1.54 1.55 0.02
CA SER A 26 -2.85 0.89 0.08
C SER A 26 -2.73 -0.63 0.04
N GLY A 27 -3.63 -1.34 0.72
CA GLY A 27 -3.76 -2.80 0.68
C GLY A 27 -5.19 -3.22 0.28
N SER A 28 -5.30 -4.33 -0.46
CA SER A 28 -6.54 -4.74 -1.14
C SER A 28 -6.81 -6.24 -1.08
N ASP A 29 -8.07 -6.61 -1.33
CA ASP A 29 -8.52 -7.99 -1.58
C ASP A 29 -7.94 -8.57 -2.90
N ASP A 30 -7.32 -7.75 -3.76
CA ASP A 30 -6.54 -8.23 -4.92
C ASP A 30 -5.16 -8.81 -4.54
N LYS A 31 -4.89 -8.92 -3.22
CA LYS A 31 -3.69 -9.49 -2.61
C LYS A 31 -2.42 -8.65 -2.83
N THR A 32 -2.56 -7.43 -3.36
CA THR A 32 -1.45 -6.52 -3.60
C THR A 32 -1.43 -5.38 -2.61
N ILE A 33 -0.24 -4.80 -2.47
CA ILE A 33 -0.04 -3.49 -1.84
C ILE A 33 0.47 -2.54 -2.92
N ARG A 34 -0.03 -1.30 -2.93
CA ARG A 34 0.38 -0.27 -3.91
C ARG A 34 0.87 0.98 -3.20
N LEU A 35 1.87 1.62 -3.81
CA LEU A 35 2.47 2.87 -3.36
C LEU A 35 2.09 3.97 -4.35
N TRP A 36 1.74 5.15 -3.85
CA TRP A 36 1.25 6.26 -4.65
C TRP A 36 2.02 7.53 -4.34
N ASP A 37 2.33 8.31 -5.36
CA ASP A 37 2.86 9.65 -5.21
C ASP A 37 1.69 10.62 -4.98
N THR A 38 1.74 11.38 -3.89
CA THR A 38 0.63 12.26 -3.48
C THR A 38 0.49 13.52 -4.34
N ALA A 39 1.58 13.96 -4.98
CA ALA A 39 1.59 15.16 -5.81
C ALA A 39 0.95 14.90 -7.18
N THR A 40 1.17 13.70 -7.73
CA THR A 40 0.74 13.32 -9.08
C THR A 40 -0.45 12.36 -9.10
N GLY A 41 -0.71 11.66 -8.00
CA GLY A 41 -1.70 10.58 -7.95
C GLY A 41 -1.30 9.33 -8.75
N VAL A 42 -0.04 9.25 -9.18
CA VAL A 42 0.46 8.11 -9.96
C VAL A 42 1.02 7.04 -9.04
N GLN A 43 0.83 5.78 -9.41
CA GLN A 43 1.43 4.66 -8.71
C GLN A 43 2.97 4.69 -8.85
N VAL A 44 3.67 4.51 -7.74
CA VAL A 44 5.12 4.39 -7.68
C VAL A 44 5.51 2.92 -7.81
N GLY A 45 6.17 2.58 -8.92
CA GLY A 45 6.63 1.21 -9.19
C GLY A 45 5.49 0.20 -9.40
N ASP A 46 5.87 -1.07 -9.42
CA ASP A 46 4.93 -2.19 -9.55
C ASP A 46 4.21 -2.49 -8.21
N PRO A 47 3.02 -3.09 -8.23
CA PRO A 47 2.37 -3.57 -7.01
C PRO A 47 3.28 -4.53 -6.26
N LEU A 48 3.34 -4.39 -4.93
CA LEU A 48 4.06 -5.32 -4.07
C LEU A 48 3.24 -6.60 -3.95
N GLN A 49 3.74 -7.65 -4.60
CA GLN A 49 3.13 -8.97 -4.63
C GLN A 49 3.86 -9.91 -3.66
N GLY A 50 3.11 -10.80 -3.04
CA GLY A 50 3.67 -11.86 -2.21
C GLY A 50 2.70 -12.42 -1.18
N HIS A 51 1.67 -11.66 -0.79
CA HIS A 51 0.58 -12.22 0.01
C HIS A 51 -0.26 -13.19 -0.83
N ASP A 52 -0.65 -14.30 -0.23
CA ASP A 52 -1.45 -15.34 -0.90
C ASP A 52 -2.97 -15.14 -0.69
N ASP A 53 -3.35 -14.17 0.14
CA ASP A 53 -4.72 -13.80 0.47
C ASP A 53 -4.87 -12.29 0.75
N TYR A 54 -6.08 -11.84 1.04
CA TYR A 54 -6.47 -10.44 1.17
C TYR A 54 -5.58 -9.63 2.12
N VAL A 55 -5.14 -8.46 1.68
CA VAL A 55 -4.38 -7.53 2.52
C VAL A 55 -5.35 -6.65 3.29
N LYS A 56 -5.40 -6.84 4.62
CA LYS A 56 -6.38 -6.18 5.49
C LYS A 56 -5.87 -4.89 6.12
N SER A 57 -4.56 -4.76 6.29
CA SER A 57 -3.94 -3.59 6.93
C SER A 57 -2.58 -3.27 6.33
N VAL A 58 -2.28 -1.98 6.20
CA VAL A 58 -0.96 -1.46 5.81
C VAL A 58 -0.56 -0.28 6.70
N ALA A 59 0.74 -0.11 6.94
CA ALA A 59 1.28 1.06 7.63
C ALA A 59 2.71 1.37 7.15
N PHE A 60 3.11 2.64 7.26
CA PHE A 60 4.50 3.05 7.09
C PHE A 60 5.27 2.95 8.40
N SER A 61 6.58 2.70 8.31
CA SER A 61 7.50 2.97 9.41
C SER A 61 7.63 4.48 9.65
N ALA A 62 8.00 4.85 10.88
CA ALA A 62 8.14 6.25 11.25
C ALA A 62 9.17 7.03 10.40
N ASP A 63 10.21 6.34 9.93
CA ASP A 63 11.23 6.89 9.02
C ASP A 63 10.81 6.89 7.54
N GLY A 64 9.62 6.37 7.22
CA GLY A 64 9.09 6.29 5.85
C GLY A 64 9.80 5.29 4.93
N THR A 65 10.82 4.55 5.41
CA THR A 65 11.64 3.68 4.56
C THR A 65 11.03 2.29 4.35
N ARG A 66 10.04 1.92 5.16
CA ARG A 66 9.43 0.59 5.16
C ARG A 66 7.93 0.66 5.22
N ILE A 67 7.31 -0.39 4.70
CA ILE A 67 5.88 -0.67 4.81
C ILE A 67 5.72 -2.01 5.53
N VAL A 68 4.75 -2.09 6.44
CA VAL A 68 4.28 -3.34 7.02
C VAL A 68 2.87 -3.64 6.54
N SER A 69 2.58 -4.91 6.28
CA SER A 69 1.26 -5.38 5.87
C SER A 69 0.82 -6.62 6.66
N GLY A 70 -0.49 -6.74 6.87
CA GLY A 70 -1.14 -7.92 7.45
C GLY A 70 -2.20 -8.46 6.51
N SER A 71 -2.28 -9.79 6.39
CA SER A 71 -3.15 -10.50 5.44
C SER A 71 -3.88 -11.68 6.07
N ASP A 72 -4.99 -12.07 5.45
CA ASP A 72 -5.75 -13.29 5.76
C ASP A 72 -4.93 -14.58 5.49
N ASP A 73 -3.79 -14.47 4.77
CA ASP A 73 -2.83 -15.57 4.57
C ASP A 73 -2.06 -15.96 5.85
N ARG A 74 -2.39 -15.31 6.98
CA ARG A 74 -1.80 -15.50 8.31
C ARG A 74 -0.35 -15.00 8.40
N THR A 75 0.08 -14.15 7.49
CA THR A 75 1.43 -13.57 7.51
C THR A 75 1.41 -12.06 7.72
N ILE A 76 2.50 -11.57 8.33
CA ILE A 76 2.88 -10.16 8.31
C ILE A 76 4.09 -10.06 7.39
N ARG A 77 4.12 -9.05 6.51
CA ARG A 77 5.25 -8.83 5.60
C ARG A 77 5.80 -7.42 5.77
N LEU A 78 7.10 -7.30 5.54
CA LEU A 78 7.85 -6.06 5.58
C LEU A 78 8.42 -5.78 4.19
N TRP A 79 8.26 -4.55 3.72
CA TRP A 79 8.65 -4.12 2.38
C TRP A 79 9.51 -2.86 2.48
N HIS A 80 10.38 -2.67 1.50
CA HIS A 80 11.06 -1.39 1.31
C HIS A 80 10.13 -0.44 0.56
N ALA A 81 10.02 0.79 1.05
CA ALA A 81 9.25 1.86 0.41
C ALA A 81 10.09 2.65 -0.61
N ALA A 82 11.03 1.99 -1.29
CA ALA A 82 11.96 2.62 -2.22
C ALA A 82 11.22 3.23 -3.43
#